data_AF-A0A7R9M059-F1
#
_entry.id   AF-A0A7R9M059-F1
#
_cell.length_a   1.000
_cell.length_b   1.000
_cell.length_c   1.000
_cell.angle_alpha   90.00
_cell.angle_beta   90.00
_cell.angle_gamma   90.00
#
_symmetry.space_group_name_H-M   'P 1'
#
loop_
_entity.id
_entity.type
_entity.pdbx_description
1 polymer ?
#
loop_
_entity_poly.entity_id
_entity_poly.type
_entity_poly.pdbx_seq_one_letter_code
_entity_poly.pdbx_strand_id
1 'polypeptide(L)'
;MRGTFITWDRETGQPFHNFITWKDIRSEQLCNQWNQSMRMKCLKMGAKFVHFFSRSDRFLAASLLRFTTGMVVMRLVWVLQNIPRVRQRAVEGNALYGTVDTYLIWRLTSGKVHATDPSNACITGFYDPFLMKYADWALNMFDI
;
A
#
# COMPACT_ATOMS: atom_id res chain seq x y z
N MET A 1 9.36 -4.23 13.99
CA MET A 1 9.61 -3.23 12.91
C MET A 1 8.42 -3.27 11.94
N ARG A 2 7.36 -2.51 12.20
CA ARG A 2 6.17 -2.49 11.35
C ARG A 2 6.38 -1.56 10.16
N GLY A 3 5.79 -1.88 9.01
CA GLY A 3 5.93 -1.09 7.79
C GLY A 3 7.21 -1.37 6.98
N THR A 4 8.03 -2.33 7.39
CA THR A 4 9.05 -2.93 6.52
C THR A 4 8.40 -4.02 5.69
N PHE A 5 8.64 -4.04 4.38
CA PHE A 5 8.02 -5.00 3.46
C PHE A 5 9.00 -5.52 2.41
N ILE A 6 8.59 -6.58 1.73
CA ILE A 6 9.30 -7.19 0.60
C ILE A 6 8.31 -7.67 -0.45
N THR A 7 8.77 -7.79 -1.69
CA THR A 7 8.06 -8.47 -2.77
C THR A 7 8.90 -9.64 -3.26
N TRP A 8 8.25 -10.76 -3.56
CA TRP A 8 8.91 -11.99 -4.00
C TRP A 8 8.06 -12.76 -5.01
N ASP A 9 8.71 -13.61 -5.76
CA ASP A 9 8.08 -14.47 -6.74
C ASP A 9 7.39 -15.66 -6.06
N ARG A 10 6.12 -15.92 -6.39
CA ARG A 10 5.31 -16.99 -5.78
C ARG A 10 5.87 -18.38 -6.06
N GLU A 11 6.38 -18.61 -7.26
CA GLU A 11 6.82 -19.93 -7.72
C GLU A 11 8.22 -20.25 -7.21
N THR A 12 9.13 -19.29 -7.30
CA THR A 12 10.54 -19.50 -6.94
C THR A 12 10.86 -19.15 -5.49
N GLY A 13 9.99 -18.36 -4.83
CA GLY A 13 10.25 -17.82 -3.49
C GLY A 13 11.39 -16.80 -3.43
N GLN A 14 11.93 -16.38 -4.59
CA GLN A 14 13.03 -15.43 -4.65
C GLN A 14 12.53 -13.99 -4.48
N PRO A 15 13.14 -13.20 -3.58
CA PRO A 15 12.80 -11.79 -3.44
C PRO A 15 13.26 -11.01 -4.66
N PHE A 16 12.45 -10.04 -5.09
CA PHE A 16 12.81 -9.16 -6.21
C PHE A 16 13.78 -8.05 -5.81
N HIS A 17 13.81 -7.71 -4.52
CA HIS A 17 14.65 -6.66 -3.96
C HIS A 17 14.88 -6.89 -2.45
N ASN A 18 15.85 -6.17 -1.87
CA ASN A 18 16.07 -6.14 -0.43
C ASN A 18 14.87 -5.54 0.32
N PHE A 19 14.72 -5.88 1.61
CA PHE A 19 13.68 -5.29 2.44
C PHE A 19 13.67 -3.76 2.38
N ILE A 20 12.51 -3.18 2.10
CA ILE A 20 12.32 -1.73 2.13
C ILE A 20 11.82 -1.37 3.52
N THR A 21 12.67 -0.71 4.29
CA THR A 21 12.41 -0.41 5.70
C THR A 21 11.44 0.75 5.87
N TRP A 22 10.80 0.84 7.03
CA TRP A 22 9.89 1.93 7.39
C TRP A 22 10.53 3.33 7.38
N LYS A 23 11.86 3.42 7.50
CA LYS A 23 12.62 4.69 7.41
C LYS A 23 12.93 5.11 5.97
N ASP A 24 12.63 4.27 5.00
CA ASP A 24 12.99 4.51 3.62
C ASP A 24 12.17 5.67 3.02
N ILE A 25 12.86 6.66 2.47
CA ILE A 25 12.27 7.88 1.91
C ILE A 25 12.19 7.89 0.37
N ARG A 26 12.49 6.77 -0.31
CA ARG A 26 12.54 6.73 -1.79
C ARG A 26 11.24 7.15 -2.48
N SER A 27 10.11 7.00 -1.79
CA SER A 27 8.79 7.36 -2.29
C SER A 27 8.43 8.84 -2.05
N GLU A 28 9.34 9.68 -1.55
CA GLU A 28 9.05 11.09 -1.22
C GLU A 28 8.62 11.88 -2.46
N GLN A 29 9.36 11.76 -3.56
CA GLN A 29 9.00 12.42 -4.82
C GLN A 29 7.63 11.95 -5.32
N LEU A 30 7.36 10.64 -5.24
CA LEU A 30 6.09 10.06 -5.62
C LEU A 30 4.94 10.56 -4.73
N CYS A 31 5.15 10.67 -3.41
CA CYS A 31 4.18 11.27 -2.48
C CYS A 31 3.86 12.71 -2.86
N ASN A 32 4.89 13.50 -3.18
CA ASN A 32 4.70 14.90 -3.59
C ASN A 32 3.90 15.01 -4.89
N GLN A 33 4.22 14.18 -5.89
CA GLN A 33 3.48 14.11 -7.16
C GLN A 33 2.01 13.75 -6.93
N TRP A 34 1.73 12.71 -6.15
CA TRP A 34 0.36 12.28 -5.85
C TRP A 34 -0.43 13.33 -5.08
N ASN A 35 0.18 13.96 -4.06
CA ASN A 35 -0.46 15.01 -3.28
C ASN A 35 -0.77 16.27 -4.11
N GLN A 36 0.03 16.56 -5.15
CA GLN A 36 -0.16 17.71 -6.04
C GLN A 36 -1.05 17.39 -7.26
N SER A 37 -1.34 16.11 -7.51
CA SER A 37 -2.14 15.66 -8.65
C SER A 37 -3.56 16.26 -8.65
N MET A 38 -4.10 16.49 -9.85
CA MET A 38 -5.46 16.99 -10.02
C MET A 38 -6.48 16.04 -9.38
N ARG A 39 -6.29 14.72 -9.53
CA ARG A 39 -7.14 13.69 -8.91
C ARG A 39 -7.26 13.87 -7.40
N MET A 40 -6.12 14.03 -6.70
CA MET A 40 -6.12 14.23 -5.25
C MET A 40 -6.77 15.56 -4.86
N LYS A 41 -6.51 16.64 -5.59
CA LYS A 41 -7.15 17.95 -5.34
C LYS A 41 -8.67 17.88 -5.50
N CYS A 42 -9.16 17.24 -6.56
CA CYS A 42 -10.59 17.03 -6.79
C CYS A 42 -11.21 16.15 -5.70
N LEU A 43 -10.55 15.05 -5.30
CA LEU A 43 -11.01 14.18 -4.23
C LEU A 43 -11.19 14.93 -2.91
N LYS A 44 -10.17 15.70 -2.50
CA LYS A 44 -10.21 16.48 -1.26
C LYS A 44 -11.28 17.57 -1.29
N MET A 45 -11.47 18.23 -2.43
CA MET A 45 -12.52 19.23 -2.62
C MET A 45 -13.92 18.61 -2.51
N GLY A 46 -14.15 17.49 -3.21
CA GLY A 46 -15.41 16.75 -3.13
C GLY A 46 -15.70 16.25 -1.71
N ALA A 47 -14.70 15.69 -1.03
CA ALA A 47 -14.83 15.25 0.35
C ALA A 47 -15.17 16.42 1.30
N LYS A 48 -14.56 17.59 1.13
CA LYS A 48 -14.87 18.79 1.92
C LYS A 48 -16.30 19.27 1.67
N PHE A 49 -16.77 19.24 0.42
CA PHE A 49 -18.15 19.59 0.07
C PHE A 49 -19.14 18.62 0.73
N VAL A 50 -18.92 17.31 0.61
CA VAL A 50 -19.79 16.30 1.24
C VAL A 50 -19.77 16.42 2.77
N HIS A 51 -18.60 16.64 3.37
CA HIS A 51 -18.49 16.87 4.82
C HIS A 51 -19.30 18.10 5.27
N PHE A 52 -19.28 19.19 4.50
CA PHE A 52 -20.05 20.39 4.84
C PHE A 52 -21.55 20.11 4.99
N PHE A 53 -22.12 19.25 4.15
CA PHE A 53 -23.54 18.86 4.24
C PHE A 53 -23.78 17.73 5.24
N SER A 54 -22.96 16.67 5.22
CA SER A 54 -23.17 15.46 6.01
C SER A 54 -22.68 15.58 7.46
N ARG A 55 -21.77 16.51 7.76
CA ARG A 55 -21.03 16.64 9.03
C ARG A 55 -20.34 15.35 9.51
N SER A 56 -20.07 14.42 8.60
CA SER A 56 -19.45 13.13 8.92
C SER A 56 -17.93 13.26 8.96
N ASP A 57 -17.32 12.79 10.05
CA ASP A 57 -15.86 12.81 10.28
C ASP A 57 -15.08 11.97 9.27
N ARG A 58 -15.72 10.97 8.65
CA ARG A 58 -15.10 10.16 7.59
C ARG A 58 -14.73 11.00 6.37
N PHE A 59 -15.62 11.92 5.97
CA PHE A 59 -15.35 12.82 4.84
C PHE A 59 -14.36 13.92 5.21
N LEU A 60 -14.32 14.34 6.48
CA LEU A 60 -13.27 15.22 6.98
C LEU A 60 -11.90 14.54 6.86
N ALA A 61 -11.77 13.30 7.33
CA ALA A 61 -10.54 12.52 7.22
C ALA A 61 -10.10 12.32 5.75
N ALA A 62 -11.04 12.03 4.85
CA ALA A 62 -10.76 11.96 3.41
C ALA A 62 -10.29 13.31 2.83
N SER A 63 -10.86 14.44 3.28
CA SER A 63 -10.42 15.77 2.86
C SER A 63 -9.04 16.17 3.38
N LEU A 64 -8.59 15.53 4.47
CA LEU A 64 -7.27 15.73 5.08
C LEU A 64 -6.24 14.70 4.61
N LEU A 65 -6.64 13.75 3.77
CA LEU A 65 -5.75 12.72 3.24
C LEU A 65 -4.53 13.36 2.59
N ARG A 66 -3.38 12.86 3.00
CA ARG A 66 -2.07 13.24 2.49
C ARG A 66 -1.20 12.00 2.49
N PHE A 67 -0.66 11.66 1.31
CA PHE A 67 0.29 10.57 1.20
C PHE A 67 1.63 10.96 1.81
N THR A 68 2.18 10.06 2.60
CA THR A 68 3.49 10.20 3.23
C THR A 68 4.31 8.94 2.98
N THR A 69 5.64 9.07 3.05
CA THR A 69 6.58 7.96 2.85
C THR A 69 6.43 6.85 3.89
N GLY A 70 5.88 7.18 5.07
CA GLY A 70 5.57 6.21 6.12
C GLY A 70 4.54 5.18 5.68
N MET A 71 3.60 5.55 4.80
CA MET A 71 2.61 4.62 4.26
C MET A 71 3.29 3.62 3.31
N VAL A 72 3.11 2.33 3.58
CA VAL A 72 3.77 1.28 2.78
C VAL A 72 3.33 1.34 1.32
N VAL A 73 2.07 1.70 1.06
CA VAL A 73 1.51 1.83 -0.30
C VAL A 73 2.37 2.67 -1.22
N MET A 74 2.90 3.80 -0.72
CA MET A 74 3.68 4.71 -1.55
C MET A 74 5.03 4.11 -1.94
N ARG A 75 5.62 3.32 -1.03
CA ARG A 75 6.85 2.57 -1.31
C ARG A 75 6.56 1.36 -2.21
N LEU A 76 5.40 0.73 -2.09
CA LEU A 76 4.96 -0.36 -2.97
C LEU A 76 4.71 0.12 -4.41
N VAL A 77 3.99 1.23 -4.58
CA VAL A 77 3.79 1.86 -5.90
C VAL A 77 5.14 2.22 -6.52
N TRP A 78 6.06 2.77 -5.73
CA TRP A 78 7.41 3.05 -6.22
C TRP A 78 8.11 1.78 -6.73
N VAL A 79 8.00 0.65 -6.01
CA VAL A 79 8.55 -0.64 -6.44
C VAL A 79 7.95 -1.10 -7.77
N LEU A 80 6.62 -1.02 -7.92
CA LEU A 80 5.93 -1.40 -9.16
C LEU A 80 6.33 -0.51 -10.35
N GLN A 81 6.63 0.76 -10.12
CA GLN A 81 7.05 1.69 -11.16
C GLN A 81 8.55 1.54 -11.54
N ASN A 82 9.41 1.21 -10.57
CA ASN A 82 10.86 1.24 -10.75
C ASN A 82 11.50 -0.13 -10.95
N ILE A 83 10.80 -1.23 -10.61
CA ILE A 83 11.31 -2.60 -10.77
C ILE A 83 10.41 -3.34 -11.77
N PRO A 84 10.74 -3.30 -13.09
CA PRO A 84 9.89 -3.86 -14.13
C PRO A 84 9.53 -5.33 -13.93
N ARG A 85 10.47 -6.13 -13.40
CA ARG A 85 10.26 -7.55 -13.12
C ARG A 85 9.13 -7.77 -12.09
N VAL A 86 9.03 -6.92 -11.06
CA VAL A 86 7.94 -7.01 -10.08
C VAL A 86 6.61 -6.75 -10.76
N ARG A 87 6.54 -5.71 -11.59
CA ARG A 87 5.32 -5.35 -12.32
C ARG A 87 4.87 -6.45 -13.29
N GLN A 88 5.79 -7.01 -14.07
CA GLN A 88 5.50 -8.11 -14.98
C GLN A 88 4.92 -9.32 -14.24
N ARG A 89 5.59 -9.76 -13.16
CA ARG A 89 5.13 -10.89 -12.35
C ARG A 89 3.84 -10.58 -11.60
N ALA A 90 3.58 -9.32 -11.23
CA ALA A 90 2.32 -8.92 -10.62
C ALA A 90 1.14 -9.04 -11.61
N VAL A 91 1.32 -8.64 -12.87
CA VAL A 91 0.30 -8.80 -13.92
C VAL A 91 0.03 -10.28 -14.22
N GLU A 92 1.05 -11.12 -14.19
CA GLU A 92 0.93 -12.58 -14.30
C GLU A 92 0.30 -13.23 -13.05
N GLY A 93 0.05 -12.45 -12.00
CA GLY A 93 -0.46 -12.94 -10.72
C GLY A 93 0.58 -13.69 -9.88
N ASN A 94 1.85 -13.70 -10.27
CA ASN A 94 2.95 -14.46 -9.66
C ASN A 94 3.87 -13.65 -8.73
N ALA A 95 3.58 -12.37 -8.51
CA ALA A 95 4.24 -11.58 -7.47
C ALA A 95 3.44 -11.62 -6.16
N LEU A 96 4.13 -11.82 -5.04
CA LEU A 96 3.60 -11.69 -3.70
C LEU A 96 4.19 -10.46 -3.02
N TYR A 97 3.36 -9.82 -2.21
CA TYR A 97 3.72 -8.71 -1.33
C TYR A 97 3.43 -9.10 0.12
N GLY A 98 4.24 -8.61 1.04
CA GLY A 98 3.98 -8.78 2.46
C GLY A 98 4.92 -7.98 3.33
N THR A 99 4.44 -7.65 4.53
CA THR A 99 5.31 -7.23 5.63
C THR A 99 6.15 -8.40 6.14
N VAL A 100 7.08 -8.13 7.05
CA VAL A 100 8.05 -9.14 7.54
C VAL A 100 7.35 -10.38 8.10
N ASP A 101 6.25 -10.22 8.82
CA ASP A 101 5.42 -11.32 9.34
C ASP A 101 4.89 -12.22 8.22
N THR A 102 4.30 -11.63 7.17
CA THR A 102 3.77 -12.37 6.03
C THR A 102 4.85 -13.16 5.31
N TYR A 103 6.02 -12.54 5.11
CA TYR A 103 7.13 -13.20 4.46
C TYR A 103 7.65 -14.37 5.30
N LEU A 104 7.78 -14.21 6.62
CA LEU A 104 8.21 -15.29 7.52
C LEU A 104 7.21 -16.44 7.56
N ILE A 105 5.90 -16.16 7.67
CA ILE A 105 4.85 -17.18 7.62
C ILE A 105 4.94 -17.96 6.30
N TRP A 106 5.07 -17.25 5.18
CA TRP A 106 5.18 -17.88 3.87
C TRP A 106 6.41 -18.78 3.77
N ARG A 107 7.58 -18.33 4.25
CA ARG A 107 8.81 -19.13 4.23
C ARG A 107 8.75 -20.34 5.15
N LEU A 108 8.24 -20.18 6.37
CA LEU A 108 8.13 -21.26 7.36
C LEU A 108 7.10 -22.32 6.96
N THR A 109 6.11 -21.95 6.14
CA THR A 109 5.10 -22.87 5.60
C THR A 109 5.44 -23.38 4.21
N SER A 110 6.66 -23.13 3.71
CA SER A 110 7.10 -23.51 2.36
C SER A 110 6.12 -23.06 1.26
N GLY A 111 5.59 -21.84 1.42
CA GLY A 111 4.69 -21.20 0.48
C GLY A 111 3.20 -21.55 0.60
N LYS A 112 2.83 -22.39 1.57
CA LYS A 112 1.43 -22.83 1.75
C LYS A 112 0.52 -21.76 2.33
N VAL A 113 1.06 -20.85 3.14
CA VAL A 113 0.27 -19.82 3.83
C VAL A 113 0.80 -18.42 3.51
N HIS A 114 -0.07 -17.57 2.96
CA HIS A 114 0.18 -16.14 2.77
C HIS A 114 -0.82 -15.37 3.64
N ALA A 115 -0.38 -14.91 4.80
CA ALA A 115 -1.24 -14.29 5.80
C ALA A 115 -0.52 -13.17 6.57
N THR A 116 -1.31 -12.22 7.08
CA THR A 116 -0.85 -11.15 7.98
C THR A 116 -1.90 -10.93 9.05
N ASP A 117 -1.50 -10.35 10.18
CA ASP A 117 -2.47 -9.93 11.20
C ASP A 117 -2.97 -8.50 10.94
N PRO A 118 -4.17 -8.14 11.44
CA PRO A 118 -4.74 -6.82 11.26
C PRO A 118 -3.82 -5.67 11.70
N SER A 119 -2.98 -5.86 12.73
CA SER A 119 -2.09 -4.82 13.23
C SER A 119 -0.98 -4.48 12.24
N ASN A 120 -0.46 -5.48 11.50
CA ASN A 120 0.49 -5.26 10.42
C ASN A 120 -0.20 -4.73 9.16
N ALA A 121 -1.40 -5.23 8.84
CA ALA A 121 -2.20 -4.76 7.71
C ALA A 121 -2.55 -3.26 7.80
N CYS A 122 -2.94 -2.76 8.98
CA CYS A 122 -3.30 -1.35 9.20
C CYS A 122 -2.20 -0.35 8.78
N ILE A 123 -0.93 -0.72 8.90
CA ILE A 123 0.19 0.20 8.62
C ILE A 123 0.46 0.34 7.11
N THR A 124 -0.20 -0.48 6.29
CA THR A 124 0.02 -0.49 4.83
C THR A 124 -0.52 0.77 4.14
N GLY A 125 -1.55 1.40 4.72
CA GLY A 125 -2.20 2.61 4.19
C GLY A 125 -3.42 2.33 3.28
N PHE A 126 -3.80 1.07 3.07
CA PHE A 126 -4.98 0.67 2.28
C PHE A 126 -5.78 -0.46 2.96
N TYR A 127 -5.55 -0.70 4.25
CA TYR A 127 -6.40 -1.57 5.07
C TYR A 127 -7.36 -0.71 5.88
N ASP A 128 -8.66 -1.00 5.79
CA ASP A 128 -9.71 -0.33 6.57
C ASP A 128 -9.88 -1.06 7.92
N PRO A 129 -9.48 -0.45 9.04
CA PRO A 129 -9.56 -1.09 10.36
C PRO A 129 -11.00 -1.25 10.86
N PHE A 130 -11.97 -0.49 10.33
CA PHE A 130 -13.38 -0.61 10.74
C PHE A 130 -14.07 -1.75 10.01
N LEU A 131 -13.75 -1.94 8.72
CA LEU A 131 -14.30 -3.02 7.89
C LEU A 131 -13.46 -4.29 7.92
N MET A 132 -12.27 -4.24 8.53
CA MET A 132 -11.31 -5.34 8.64
C MET A 132 -10.96 -5.97 7.29
N LYS A 133 -10.82 -5.13 6.25
CA LYS A 133 -10.52 -5.54 4.88
C LYS A 133 -9.67 -4.52 4.18
N TYR A 134 -8.99 -4.95 3.11
CA TYR A 134 -8.35 -4.02 2.20
C TYR A 134 -9.40 -3.18 1.48
N ALA A 135 -9.08 -1.90 1.30
CA ALA A 135 -9.93 -0.92 0.67
C ALA A 135 -9.76 -1.00 -0.85
N ASP A 136 -10.72 -1.65 -1.53
CA ASP A 136 -10.69 -1.83 -2.99
C ASP A 136 -10.51 -0.51 -3.75
N TRP A 137 -11.15 0.57 -3.28
CA TRP A 137 -11.01 1.90 -3.87
C TRP A 137 -9.58 2.44 -3.81
N ALA A 138 -8.82 2.10 -2.77
CA ALA A 138 -7.45 2.53 -2.60
C ALA A 138 -6.50 1.70 -3.47
N LEU A 139 -6.73 0.38 -3.56
CA LEU A 139 -5.97 -0.51 -4.45
C LEU A 139 -6.17 -0.14 -5.93
N ASN A 140 -7.41 0.04 -6.36
CA ASN A 140 -7.76 0.46 -7.72
C ASN A 140 -7.18 1.83 -8.09
N MET A 141 -6.99 2.73 -7.12
CA MET A 141 -6.37 4.03 -7.38
C MET A 141 -4.90 3.91 -7.78
N PHE A 142 -4.22 2.84 -7.35
CA PHE A 142 -2.80 2.60 -7.57
C PHE A 142 -2.51 1.45 -8.56
N ASP A 143 -3.55 0.89 -9.18
CA ASP A 143 -3.47 -0.27 -10.07
C ASP A 143 -2.79 -1.49 -9.41
N ILE A 144 -3.19 -1.81 -8.16
CA ILE A 144 -2.69 -2.95 -7.36
C ILE A 144 -3.78 -4.02 -7.23
#